data_AF-A0A6G0QQA0-F1
#
_entry.id   AF-A0A6G0QQA0-F1
#
_cell.length_a   1.000
_cell.length_b   1.000
_cell.length_c   1.000
_cell.angle_alpha   90.00
_cell.angle_beta   90.00
_cell.angle_gamma   90.00
#
_symmetry.space_group_name_H-M   'P 1'
#
loop_
_entity.id
_entity.type
_entity.pdbx_description
1 polymer ?
#
loop_
_entity_poly.entity_id
_entity_poly.type
_entity_poly.pdbx_seq_one_letter_code
_entity_poly.pdbx_strand_id
1 'polypeptide(L)'
;MSWRQYGILLKFAPGTANAIEQTTGFPDYTPKVAKVTEVEAVRTRWDPALFKVLWDLALWDDMFNQRLRFLILHQLDHLDARAKSSLVDIVDFMWKRRRAFWLTGHWFFIDHRLDDYSAMLHADRKKEGDTAK
;
A
#
# COMPACT_ATOMS: atom_id res chain seq x y z
N MET A 1 10.20 25.00 -5.52
CA MET A 1 10.76 23.87 -6.30
C MET A 1 9.66 22.87 -6.61
N SER A 2 9.68 22.23 -7.78
CA SER A 2 8.86 21.05 -8.10
C SER A 2 9.71 19.79 -7.93
N TRP A 3 9.29 18.86 -7.09
CA TRP A 3 9.99 17.59 -6.89
C TRP A 3 9.31 16.49 -7.71
N ARG A 4 10.11 15.72 -8.46
CA ARG A 4 9.66 14.60 -9.27
C ARG A 4 10.38 13.33 -8.82
N GLN A 5 9.65 12.23 -8.67
CA GLN A 5 10.24 10.91 -8.43
C GLN A 5 9.98 10.03 -9.65
N TYR A 6 11.05 9.46 -10.20
CA TYR A 6 11.04 8.74 -11.47
C TYR A 6 10.34 9.51 -12.60
N GLY A 7 10.36 10.85 -12.60
CA GLY A 7 9.69 11.69 -13.61
C GLY A 7 8.22 12.03 -13.33
N ILE A 8 7.60 11.51 -12.27
CA ILE A 8 6.22 11.86 -11.87
C ILE A 8 6.27 13.06 -10.92
N LEU A 9 5.50 14.11 -11.20
CA LEU A 9 5.36 15.24 -10.30
C LEU A 9 4.63 14.82 -9.02
N LEU A 10 5.26 15.02 -7.88
CA LEU A 10 4.70 14.67 -6.59
C LEU A 10 4.12 15.91 -5.89
N LYS A 11 3.13 15.68 -5.02
CA LYS A 11 2.58 16.65 -4.06
C LYS A 11 2.51 15.99 -2.69
N PHE A 12 2.49 16.77 -1.61
CA PHE A 12 2.14 16.26 -0.29
C PHE A 12 0.72 15.68 -0.30
N ALA A 13 0.47 14.68 0.53
CA ALA A 13 -0.90 14.22 0.75
C ALA A 13 -1.76 15.37 1.31
N PRO A 14 -3.07 15.42 0.99
CA PRO A 14 -3.97 16.41 1.60
C PRO A 14 -3.92 16.29 3.14
N GLY A 15 -3.68 17.40 3.84
CA GLY A 15 -3.58 17.43 5.30
C GLY A 15 -2.16 17.36 5.86
N THR A 16 -1.15 17.08 5.04
CA THR A 16 0.25 16.91 5.47
C THR A 16 1.21 17.93 4.87
N ALA A 17 0.67 18.95 4.19
CA ALA A 17 1.46 20.03 3.59
C ALA A 17 2.32 20.81 4.60
N ASN A 18 2.02 20.71 5.90
CA ASN A 18 2.79 21.31 7.01
C ASN A 18 3.58 20.27 7.81
N ALA A 19 3.64 19.00 7.37
CA ALA A 19 4.46 17.99 8.02
C ALA A 19 5.94 18.35 7.80
N ILE A 20 6.61 18.73 8.89
CA ILE A 20 8.00 19.21 8.87
C ILE A 20 8.96 18.05 8.59
N GLU A 21 8.56 16.83 8.95
CA GLU A 21 9.42 15.64 8.87
C GLU A 21 8.70 14.51 8.14
N GLN A 22 9.45 13.82 7.29
CA GLN A 22 8.98 12.61 6.64
C GLN A 22 9.34 11.39 7.47
N THR A 23 8.41 10.45 7.60
CA THR A 23 8.76 9.12 8.08
C THR A 23 9.65 8.44 7.04
N THR A 24 10.90 8.13 7.41
CA THR A 24 11.84 7.42 6.54
C THR A 24 11.21 6.10 6.08
N GLY A 25 11.17 5.86 4.76
CA GLY A 25 10.54 4.68 4.16
C GLY A 25 9.03 4.81 3.92
N PHE A 26 8.36 5.83 4.47
CA PHE A 26 6.94 6.12 4.24
C PHE A 26 6.78 7.59 3.79
N PRO A 27 7.17 7.89 2.53
CA PRO A 27 7.11 9.24 2.01
C PRO A 27 5.65 9.74 1.95
N ASP A 28 5.40 10.87 2.62
CA ASP A 28 4.09 11.55 2.68
C ASP A 28 3.81 12.38 1.43
N TYR A 29 3.91 11.72 0.28
CA TYR A 29 3.68 12.32 -1.02
C TYR A 29 2.62 11.54 -1.77
N THR A 30 2.22 12.04 -2.93
CA THR A 30 1.37 11.31 -3.87
C THR A 30 1.54 11.95 -5.26
N PRO A 31 1.32 11.22 -6.37
CA PRO A 31 1.31 11.84 -7.69
C PRO A 31 0.36 13.05 -7.74
N LYS A 32 0.82 14.14 -8.36
CA LYS A 32 0.03 15.35 -8.58
C LYS A 32 -0.95 15.13 -9.74
N VAL A 33 -1.97 14.30 -9.49
CA VAL A 33 -3.03 13.94 -10.44
C VAL A 33 -3.98 15.08 -10.82
N ALA A 34 -3.77 16.29 -10.31
CA ALA A 34 -4.56 17.47 -10.70
C ALA A 34 -4.23 17.97 -12.12
N LYS A 35 -3.10 17.53 -12.69
CA LYS A 35 -2.69 17.86 -14.06
C LYS A 35 -2.89 16.65 -14.96
N VAL A 36 -3.62 16.82 -16.06
CA VAL A 36 -3.88 15.74 -17.03
C VAL A 36 -2.59 15.10 -17.52
N THR A 37 -1.56 15.90 -17.82
CA THR A 37 -0.25 15.38 -18.28
C THR A 37 0.43 14.45 -17.27
N GLU A 38 0.28 14.71 -15.97
CA GLU A 38 0.84 13.83 -14.93
C GLU A 38 0.00 12.56 -14.79
N VAL A 39 -1.32 12.65 -14.97
CA VAL A 39 -2.20 11.46 -14.97
C VAL A 39 -1.85 10.54 -16.14
N GLU A 40 -1.68 11.08 -17.35
CA GLU A 40 -1.28 10.29 -18.52
C GLU A 40 0.13 9.70 -18.37
N ALA A 41 1.07 10.46 -17.82
CA ALA A 41 2.44 9.97 -17.55
C ALA A 41 2.47 8.82 -16.53
N VAL A 42 1.48 8.74 -15.64
CA VAL A 42 1.34 7.64 -14.70
C VAL A 42 0.59 6.46 -15.34
N ARG A 43 -0.45 6.71 -16.15
CA ARG A 43 -1.19 5.69 -16.92
C ARG A 43 -0.27 4.89 -17.84
N THR A 44 0.60 5.58 -18.58
CA THR A 44 1.56 4.95 -19.51
C THR A 44 2.56 3.99 -18.87
N ARG A 45 2.68 4.00 -17.53
CA ARG A 45 3.54 3.06 -16.79
C ARG A 45 2.81 1.81 -16.34
N TRP A 46 1.49 1.78 -16.47
CA TRP A 46 0.70 0.61 -16.13
C TRP A 46 0.96 -0.47 -17.18
N ASP A 47 1.65 -1.53 -16.76
CA ASP A 47 1.87 -2.74 -17.55
C ASP A 47 1.14 -3.90 -16.87
N PRO A 48 -0.03 -4.31 -17.38
CA PRO A 48 -0.80 -5.39 -16.78
C PRO A 48 -0.11 -6.75 -16.90
N ALA A 49 0.77 -6.97 -17.88
CA ALA A 49 1.48 -8.23 -18.04
C ALA A 49 2.57 -8.37 -16.96
N LEU A 50 3.37 -7.32 -16.75
CA LEU A 50 4.35 -7.30 -15.66
C LEU A 50 3.67 -7.39 -14.29
N PHE A 51 2.53 -6.72 -14.12
CA PHE A 51 1.80 -6.80 -12.86
C PHE A 51 1.27 -8.21 -12.58
N LYS A 52 0.80 -8.96 -13.59
CA LYS A 52 0.39 -10.36 -13.42
C LYS A 52 1.54 -11.25 -12.94
N VAL A 53 2.73 -11.10 -13.53
CA VAL A 53 3.91 -11.84 -13.07
C VAL A 53 4.21 -11.53 -11.61
N LEU A 54 4.17 -10.24 -11.24
CA LEU A 54 4.38 -9.81 -9.86
C LEU A 54 3.29 -10.31 -8.91
N TRP A 55 2.04 -10.35 -9.39
CA TRP A 55 0.89 -10.85 -8.67
C TRP A 55 1.05 -12.33 -8.29
N ASP A 56 1.51 -13.14 -9.25
CA ASP A 56 1.67 -14.59 -9.06
C ASP A 56 2.80 -14.95 -8.09
N LEU A 57 3.75 -14.03 -7.84
CA LEU A 57 4.78 -14.19 -6.81
C LEU A 57 4.23 -14.11 -5.37
N ALA A 58 2.98 -13.66 -5.19
CA ALA A 58 2.35 -13.54 -3.88
C ALA A 58 3.20 -12.77 -2.86
N LEU A 59 3.81 -11.65 -3.26
CA LEU A 59 4.74 -10.86 -2.43
C LEU A 59 4.16 -10.38 -1.09
N TRP A 60 2.84 -10.42 -0.93
CA TRP A 60 2.18 -10.17 0.35
C TRP A 60 2.46 -11.25 1.40
N ASP A 61 2.74 -12.49 0.99
CA ASP A 61 3.15 -13.59 1.88
C ASP A 61 4.56 -13.30 2.42
N ASP A 62 5.48 -12.89 1.53
CA ASP A 62 6.83 -12.48 1.91
C ASP A 62 6.81 -11.26 2.83
N MET A 63 6.03 -10.23 2.48
CA MET A 63 5.83 -9.05 3.33
C MET A 63 5.31 -9.44 4.72
N PHE A 64 4.31 -10.33 4.80
CA PHE A 64 3.79 -10.81 6.07
C PHE A 64 4.85 -11.60 6.85
N ASN A 65 5.62 -12.45 6.18
CA ASN A 65 6.66 -13.26 6.81
C ASN A 65 7.82 -12.39 7.33
N GLN A 66 8.18 -11.32 6.63
CA GLN A 66 9.25 -10.40 7.00
C GLN A 66 8.81 -9.32 8.00
N ARG A 67 7.53 -9.29 8.41
CA ARG A 67 7.04 -8.35 9.42
C ARG A 67 7.80 -8.49 10.74
N LEU A 68 7.85 -7.42 11.53
CA LEU A 68 8.36 -7.48 12.91
C LEU A 68 7.50 -8.44 13.75
N ARG A 69 8.15 -9.42 14.39
CA ARG A 69 7.49 -10.47 15.18
C ARG A 69 7.70 -10.31 16.70
N PHE A 70 8.26 -9.19 17.13
CA PHE A 70 8.50 -8.87 18.54
C PHE A 70 7.84 -7.55 18.91
N LEU A 71 7.51 -7.42 20.20
CA LEU A 71 6.98 -6.19 20.77
C LEU A 71 8.14 -5.25 21.10
N ILE A 72 8.05 -3.99 20.69
CA ILE A 72 9.14 -3.02 20.88
C ILE A 72 9.19 -2.50 22.31
N LEU A 73 8.04 -2.35 22.97
CA LEU A 73 7.91 -1.70 24.28
C LEU A 73 7.52 -2.65 25.43
N HIS A 74 7.24 -3.91 25.12
CA HIS A 74 6.65 -4.87 26.08
C HIS A 74 7.32 -6.23 25.98
N GLN A 75 7.33 -6.98 27.08
CA GLN A 75 7.72 -8.39 27.09
C GLN A 75 6.46 -9.27 27.11
N LEU A 76 6.50 -10.39 26.37
CA LEU A 76 5.33 -11.26 26.16
C LEU A 76 4.87 -11.94 27.45
N ASP A 77 5.80 -12.30 28.32
CA ASP A 77 5.55 -12.93 29.62
C ASP A 77 4.77 -12.01 30.58
N HIS A 78 5.02 -10.71 30.53
CA HIS A 78 4.33 -9.69 31.33
C HIS A 78 2.91 -9.35 30.84
N LEU A 79 2.48 -9.90 29.71
CA LEU A 79 1.11 -9.70 29.21
C LEU A 79 0.13 -10.65 29.89
N ASP A 80 -1.05 -10.13 30.22
CA ASP A 80 -2.17 -10.94 30.68
C ASP A 80 -2.73 -11.84 29.56
N ALA A 81 -3.61 -12.77 29.92
CA ALA A 81 -4.20 -13.71 28.96
C ALA A 81 -5.01 -13.00 27.86
N ARG A 82 -5.66 -11.88 28.19
CA ARG A 82 -6.48 -11.13 27.25
C ARG A 82 -5.61 -10.45 26.20
N ALA A 83 -4.54 -9.77 26.60
CA ALA A 83 -3.58 -9.15 25.71
C ALA A 83 -2.90 -10.17 24.80
N LYS A 84 -2.54 -11.34 25.33
CA LYS A 84 -2.01 -12.46 24.53
C LYS A 84 -3.01 -12.93 23.47
N SER A 85 -4.29 -13.08 23.84
CA SER A 85 -5.35 -13.42 22.88
C SER A 85 -5.50 -12.35 21.79
N SER A 86 -5.54 -11.08 22.17
CA SER A 86 -5.64 -9.97 21.21
C SER A 86 -4.49 -9.94 20.23
N LEU A 87 -3.26 -10.31 20.64
CA LEU A 87 -2.12 -10.41 19.72
C LEU A 87 -2.33 -11.50 18.67
N VAL A 88 -2.90 -12.64 19.05
CA VAL A 88 -3.25 -13.72 18.09
C VAL A 88 -4.29 -13.21 17.10
N ASP A 89 -5.33 -12.52 17.58
CA ASP A 89 -6.39 -11.97 16.73
C ASP A 89 -5.84 -10.92 15.74
N ILE A 90 -4.91 -10.06 16.19
CA ILE A 90 -4.24 -9.07 15.33
C ILE A 90 -3.41 -9.78 14.25
N VAL A 91 -2.65 -10.81 14.61
CA VAL A 91 -1.82 -11.54 13.64
C VAL A 91 -2.68 -12.29 12.63
N ASP A 92 -3.78 -12.90 13.06
CA ASP A 92 -4.75 -13.55 12.18
C ASP A 92 -5.43 -12.54 11.24
N PHE A 93 -5.83 -11.37 11.77
CA PHE A 93 -6.34 -10.28 10.95
C PHE A 93 -5.33 -9.82 9.90
N MET A 94 -4.07 -9.60 10.30
CA MET A 94 -2.98 -9.26 9.37
C MET A 94 -2.80 -10.32 8.30
N TRP A 95 -2.82 -11.60 8.66
CA TRP A 95 -2.72 -12.70 7.69
C TRP A 95 -3.87 -12.67 6.69
N LYS A 96 -5.11 -12.56 7.16
CA LYS A 96 -6.31 -12.52 6.30
C LYS A 96 -6.32 -11.30 5.37
N ARG A 97 -5.70 -10.18 5.78
CA ARG A 97 -5.70 -8.90 5.05
C ARG A 97 -4.37 -8.54 4.38
N ARG A 98 -3.36 -9.41 4.42
CA ARG A 98 -2.01 -9.12 3.92
C ARG A 98 -1.95 -8.64 2.47
N ARG A 99 -2.79 -9.18 1.59
CA ARG A 99 -2.93 -8.73 0.20
C ARG A 99 -3.36 -7.26 0.14
N ALA A 100 -4.42 -6.89 0.87
CA ALA A 100 -4.90 -5.50 0.94
C ALA A 100 -3.83 -4.56 1.53
N PHE A 101 -3.11 -4.98 2.56
CA PHE A 101 -1.98 -4.22 3.12
C PHE A 101 -0.87 -4.00 2.09
N TRP A 102 -0.48 -5.05 1.36
CA TRP A 102 0.52 -4.96 0.31
C TRP A 102 0.08 -4.01 -0.82
N LEU A 103 -1.19 -4.08 -1.25
CA LEU A 103 -1.77 -3.19 -2.27
C LEU A 103 -1.89 -1.73 -1.82
N THR A 104 -2.04 -1.49 -0.52
CA THR A 104 -2.13 -0.15 0.06
C THR A 104 -0.75 0.45 0.26
N GLY A 105 0.21 -0.36 0.72
CA GLY A 105 1.59 0.04 0.96
C GLY A 105 2.39 0.28 -0.31
N HIS A 106 2.02 -0.38 -1.42
CA HIS A 106 2.69 -0.20 -2.71
C HIS A 106 1.92 0.77 -3.61
N TRP A 107 2.63 1.77 -4.13
CA TRP A 107 2.07 2.69 -5.10
C TRP A 107 2.21 2.15 -6.52
N PHE A 108 1.16 1.49 -6.98
CA PHE A 108 0.93 1.24 -8.41
C PHE A 108 -0.36 1.94 -8.83
N PHE A 109 -0.34 2.53 -10.02
CA PHE A 109 -1.51 3.12 -10.65
C PHE A 109 -2.08 2.11 -11.64
N ILE A 110 -3.36 1.79 -11.49
CA ILE A 110 -4.06 0.91 -12.42
C ILE A 110 -4.84 1.78 -13.39
N ASP A 111 -4.48 1.73 -14.68
CA ASP A 111 -5.30 2.37 -15.71
C ASP A 111 -6.52 1.50 -16.04
N HIS A 112 -7.59 1.67 -15.28
CA HIS A 112 -8.84 0.92 -15.41
C HIS A 112 -9.57 1.09 -16.76
N ARG A 113 -9.03 1.92 -17.66
CA ARG A 113 -9.57 2.16 -19.01
C ARG A 113 -8.83 1.37 -20.08
N LEU A 114 -7.68 0.78 -19.74
CA LEU A 114 -6.79 0.12 -20.69
C LEU A 114 -7.42 -1.18 -21.23
N ASP A 115 -7.91 -2.03 -20.34
CA ASP A 115 -8.54 -3.31 -20.67
C ASP A 115 -9.45 -3.79 -19.53
N ASP A 116 -10.22 -4.86 -19.79
CA ASP A 116 -11.15 -5.46 -18.82
C ASP A 116 -10.44 -5.96 -17.57
N TYR A 117 -9.22 -6.50 -17.72
CA TYR A 117 -8.41 -6.97 -16.59
C TYR A 117 -8.08 -5.83 -15.62
N SER A 118 -7.65 -4.70 -16.15
CA SER A 118 -7.29 -3.50 -15.39
C SER A 118 -8.52 -2.88 -14.73
N ALA A 119 -9.65 -2.88 -15.43
CA ALA A 119 -10.94 -2.43 -14.88
C ALA A 119 -11.37 -3.27 -13.68
N MET A 120 -11.35 -4.61 -13.83
CA MET A 120 -11.68 -5.55 -12.77
C MET A 120 -10.72 -5.43 -11.59
N LEU A 121 -9.41 -5.42 -11.83
CA LEU A 121 -8.39 -5.30 -10.79
C LEU A 121 -8.55 -4.01 -9.99
N HIS A 122 -8.86 -2.89 -10.66
CA HIS A 122 -9.12 -1.61 -10.00
C HIS A 122 -10.37 -1.69 -9.09
N ALA A 123 -11.43 -2.34 -9.55
CA ALA A 123 -12.65 -2.55 -8.76
C ALA A 123 -12.39 -3.47 -7.54
N ASP A 124 -11.67 -4.57 -7.74
CA ASP A 124 -11.31 -5.51 -6.69
C ASP A 124 -10.43 -4.85 -5.62
N ARG A 125 -9.42 -4.07 -6.04
CA ARG A 125 -8.59 -3.29 -5.11
C ARG A 125 -9.43 -2.34 -4.26
N LYS A 126 -10.40 -1.64 -4.87
CA LYS A 126 -11.29 -0.74 -4.14
C LYS A 126 -12.11 -1.51 -3.10
N LYS A 127 -12.69 -2.65 -3.49
CA LYS A 127 -13.47 -3.52 -2.60
C LYS A 127 -12.63 -4.07 -1.45
N GLU A 128 -11.41 -4.56 -1.73
CA GLU A 128 -10.48 -5.03 -0.71
C GLU A 128 -10.14 -3.93 0.29
N GLY A 129 -9.82 -2.73 -0.20
CA GLY A 129 -9.52 -1.57 0.64
C GLY A 129 -10.69 -1.14 1.53
N ASP A 130 -11.91 -1.13 0.98
CA ASP A 130 -13.11 -0.75 1.75
C ASP A 130 -13.44 -1.78 2.85
N THR A 131 -13.17 -3.07 2.61
CA THR A 131 -13.40 -4.13 3.61
C THR A 131 -12.28 -4.27 4.65
N ALA A 132 -11.14 -3.60 4.45
CA ALA A 132 -10.01 -3.63 5.39
C ALA A 132 -10.05 -2.51 6.44
N LYS A 133 -11.08 -1.65 6.40
CA LYS A 133 -11.34 -0.56 7.36
C LYS A 133 -12.13 -1.02 8.58
#